data_AF-A0A7W7S056-F1
#
_entry.id   AF-A0A7W7S056-F1
#
_cell.length_a   1.000
_cell.length_b   1.000
_cell.length_c   1.000
_cell.angle_alpha   90.00
_cell.angle_beta   90.00
_cell.angle_gamma   90.00
#
_symmetry.space_group_name_H-M   'P 1'
#
loop_
_entity.id
_entity.type
_entity.pdbx_description
1 polymer ?
#
loop_
_entity_poly.entity_id
_entity_poly.type
_entity_poly.pdbx_seq_one_letter_code
_entity_poly.pdbx_strand_id
1 'polypeptide(L)'
;MLSVHSDTPYLPWRDPCEATRLLRYALHRQGFTHTYQSNGNGMSVLSVQTDLTVWCKNGLFVWREGGRETSHPADDPVGAARLISRHYRRPATGDSPHEERTGP
;
A
#
# COMPACT_ATOMS: atom_id res chain seq x y z
N MET A 1 -41.89 -0.85 18.81
CA MET A 1 -41.54 -0.43 17.44
C MET A 1 -40.03 -0.34 17.38
N LEU A 2 -39.35 -1.43 16.98
CA LEU A 2 -37.88 -1.48 16.87
C LEU A 2 -37.52 -1.02 15.46
N SER A 3 -36.82 0.11 15.36
CA SER A 3 -36.30 0.63 14.12
C SER A 3 -35.22 -0.31 13.59
N VAL A 4 -35.49 -0.91 12.43
CA VAL A 4 -34.52 -1.61 11.59
C VAL A 4 -33.36 -0.66 11.31
N HIS A 5 -32.18 -0.95 11.85
CA HIS A 5 -30.96 -0.35 11.32
C HIS A 5 -30.70 -0.99 9.97
N SER A 6 -30.84 -0.18 8.94
CA SER A 6 -30.71 -0.51 7.54
C SER A 6 -29.48 -1.36 7.25
N ASP A 7 -29.76 -2.48 6.59
CA ASP A 7 -28.90 -3.39 5.84
C ASP A 7 -27.98 -2.63 4.86
N THR A 8 -27.03 -1.86 5.38
CA THR A 8 -25.94 -1.36 4.56
C THR A 8 -24.92 -2.48 4.54
N PRO A 9 -24.67 -3.14 3.38
CA PRO A 9 -23.68 -4.21 3.34
C PRO A 9 -22.38 -3.67 3.91
N TYR A 10 -21.71 -4.43 4.77
CA TYR A 10 -20.39 -4.06 5.26
C TYR A 10 -19.48 -3.92 4.04
N LEU A 11 -19.12 -2.68 3.71
CA LEU A 11 -18.25 -2.37 2.60
C LEU A 11 -16.85 -2.18 3.18
N PRO A 12 -15.97 -3.20 3.14
CA PRO A 12 -14.65 -3.14 3.79
C PRO A 12 -13.77 -2.01 3.25
N TRP A 13 -14.02 -1.50 2.04
CA TRP A 13 -13.34 -0.34 1.47
C TRP A 13 -13.79 1.02 2.06
N ARG A 14 -14.88 1.05 2.84
CA ARG A 14 -15.29 2.24 3.63
C ARG A 14 -14.58 2.32 4.98
N ASP A 15 -14.02 1.22 5.45
CA ASP A 15 -13.15 1.20 6.63
C ASP A 15 -11.68 1.25 6.17
N PRO A 16 -10.97 2.36 6.41
CA PRO A 16 -9.57 2.48 6.04
C PRO A 16 -8.70 1.37 6.61
N CYS A 17 -9.02 0.85 7.79
CA CYS A 17 -8.25 -0.19 8.45
C CYS A 17 -8.35 -1.51 7.67
N GLU A 18 -9.57 -1.92 7.29
CA GLU A 18 -9.79 -3.13 6.50
C GLU A 18 -9.30 -2.98 5.07
N ALA A 19 -9.56 -1.83 4.42
CA ALA A 19 -9.03 -1.53 3.09
C ALA A 19 -7.50 -1.69 3.05
N THR A 20 -6.79 -1.09 4.01
CA THR A 20 -5.34 -1.23 4.13
C THR A 20 -4.92 -2.66 4.43
N ARG A 21 -5.68 -3.40 5.26
CA ARG A 21 -5.41 -4.81 5.56
C ARG A 21 -5.49 -5.68 4.29
N LEU A 22 -6.50 -5.45 3.44
CA LEU A 22 -6.67 -6.12 2.16
C LEU A 22 -5.54 -5.78 1.18
N LEU A 23 -5.14 -4.51 1.11
CA LEU A 23 -3.99 -4.08 0.32
C LEU A 23 -2.70 -4.77 0.79
N ARG A 24 -2.46 -4.82 2.10
CA ARG A 24 -1.31 -5.53 2.69
C ARG A 24 -1.29 -6.99 2.28
N TYR A 25 -2.44 -7.67 2.35
CA TYR A 25 -2.55 -9.06 1.90
C TYR A 25 -2.23 -9.23 0.41
N ALA A 26 -2.76 -8.34 -0.45
CA ALA A 26 -2.48 -8.35 -1.87
C ALA A 26 -0.99 -8.10 -2.17
N LEU A 27 -0.33 -7.20 -1.44
CA LEU A 27 1.10 -6.91 -1.54
C LEU A 27 1.98 -8.07 -1.07
N HIS A 28 1.60 -8.73 0.04
CA HIS A 28 2.27 -9.95 0.51
C HIS A 28 2.28 -11.03 -0.59
N ARG A 29 1.17 -11.21 -1.30
CA ARG A 29 1.08 -12.14 -2.45
C ARG A 29 1.97 -11.75 -3.62
N GLN A 30 2.42 -10.50 -3.72
CA GLN A 30 3.37 -10.02 -4.73
C GLN A 30 4.83 -10.08 -4.25
N GLY A 31 5.08 -10.50 -3.00
CA GLY A 31 6.42 -10.64 -2.42
C GLY A 31 6.84 -9.50 -1.49
N PHE A 32 5.96 -8.52 -1.22
CA PHE A 32 6.23 -7.47 -0.23
C PHE A 32 5.86 -7.97 1.17
N THR A 33 6.78 -8.63 1.85
CA THR A 33 6.54 -9.27 3.17
C THR A 33 6.76 -8.33 4.35
N HIS A 34 7.68 -7.37 4.22
CA HIS A 34 7.92 -6.35 5.22
C HIS A 34 7.00 -5.16 5.00
N THR A 35 5.91 -5.10 5.74
CA THR A 35 4.94 -4.00 5.68
C THR A 35 4.55 -3.58 7.08
N TYR A 36 4.54 -2.28 7.35
CA TYR A 36 4.09 -1.70 8.62
C TYR A 36 2.78 -0.94 8.42
N GLN A 37 1.77 -1.26 9.23
CA GLN A 37 0.47 -0.59 9.20
C GLN A 37 0.30 0.27 10.45
N SER A 38 -0.17 1.50 10.27
CA SER A 38 -0.59 2.40 11.35
C SER A 38 -1.98 2.95 11.07
N ASN A 39 -2.81 3.05 12.09
CA ASN A 39 -4.21 3.48 11.96
C ASN A 39 -4.45 4.67 12.89
N GLY A 40 -5.20 5.68 12.44
CA GLY A 40 -5.54 6.84 13.26
C GLY A 40 -6.48 7.82 12.57
N ASN A 41 -7.38 8.44 13.35
CA ASN A 41 -8.27 9.52 12.93
C ASN A 41 -9.05 9.28 11.61
N GLY A 42 -9.64 8.09 11.45
CA GLY A 42 -10.39 7.75 10.22
C GLY A 42 -9.50 7.57 8.98
N MET A 43 -8.20 7.35 9.18
CA MET A 43 -7.22 7.05 8.13
C MET A 43 -6.40 5.83 8.53
N SER A 44 -5.85 5.16 7.53
CA SER A 44 -4.89 4.08 7.73
C SER A 44 -3.72 4.26 6.79
N VAL A 45 -2.52 3.91 7.23
CA VAL A 45 -1.27 4.09 6.51
C VAL A 45 -0.55 2.76 6.46
N LEU A 46 -0.05 2.39 5.29
CA LEU A 46 0.77 1.22 5.05
C LEU A 46 2.11 1.64 4.49
N SER A 47 3.16 1.48 5.28
CA SER A 47 4.53 1.55 4.79
C SER A 47 4.93 0.17 4.27
N VAL A 48 5.39 0.11 3.03
CA VAL A 48 5.71 -1.14 2.31
C VAL A 48 7.21 -1.30 2.12
N GLN A 49 7.93 -0.21 1.87
CA GLN A 49 9.40 -0.12 1.81
C GLN A 49 9.81 1.31 2.19
N THR A 50 11.12 1.57 2.32
CA THR A 50 11.67 2.89 2.68
C THR A 50 11.10 4.03 1.83
N ASP A 51 10.85 3.76 0.54
CA ASP A 51 10.39 4.76 -0.42
C ASP A 51 8.90 4.63 -0.80
N LEU A 52 8.15 3.76 -0.11
CA LEU A 52 6.74 3.52 -0.40
C LEU A 52 5.88 3.57 0.86
N THR A 53 5.12 4.66 0.97
CA THR A 53 4.05 4.83 1.94
C THR A 53 2.73 4.99 1.21
N VAL A 54 1.74 4.18 1.58
CA VAL A 54 0.37 4.22 1.06
C VAL A 54 -0.56 4.73 2.15
N TRP A 55 -1.30 5.80 1.87
CA TRP A 55 -2.35 6.34 2.73
C TRP A 55 -3.70 5.87 2.21
N CYS A 56 -4.53 5.34 3.10
CA CYS A 56 -5.94 5.09 2.86
C CYS A 56 -6.76 6.21 3.50
N LYS A 57 -7.36 7.06 2.67
CA LYS A 57 -8.23 8.17 3.09
C LYS A 57 -9.40 8.31 2.12
N ASN A 58 -10.61 8.57 2.62
CA ASN A 58 -11.81 8.82 1.82
C ASN A 58 -12.12 7.73 0.77
N GLY A 59 -11.82 6.45 1.06
CA GLY A 59 -12.05 5.35 0.12
C GLY A 59 -11.05 5.30 -1.05
N LEU A 60 -9.90 5.96 -0.91
CA LEU A 60 -8.81 5.94 -1.88
C LEU A 60 -7.51 5.49 -1.21
N PHE A 61 -6.76 4.66 -1.90
CA PHE A 61 -5.33 4.48 -1.67
C PHE A 61 -4.56 5.58 -2.39
N VAL A 62 -3.66 6.24 -1.68
CA VAL A 62 -2.84 7.32 -2.19
C VAL A 62 -1.39 6.99 -1.88
N TRP A 63 -0.48 7.11 -2.82
CA TRP A 63 0.96 6.97 -2.59
C TRP A 63 1.74 7.89 -3.50
N ARG A 64 3.03 8.08 -3.23
CA ARG A 64 3.92 8.86 -4.10
C ARG A 64 4.75 7.94 -4.95
N GLU A 65 4.71 8.14 -6.26
CA GLU A 65 5.48 7.40 -7.25
C GLU A 65 6.29 8.40 -8.08
N GLY A 66 7.63 8.27 -8.11
CA GLY A 66 8.49 9.15 -8.90
C GLY A 66 8.30 10.65 -8.60
N GLY A 67 7.95 10.98 -7.36
CA GLY A 67 7.66 12.35 -6.92
C GLY A 67 6.21 12.81 -7.13
N ARG A 68 5.39 12.07 -7.89
CA ARG A 68 3.99 12.39 -8.19
C ARG A 68 3.03 11.61 -7.28
N GLU A 69 1.99 12.28 -6.82
CA GLU A 69 0.91 11.62 -6.08
C GLU A 69 0.05 10.78 -7.04
N THR A 70 -0.13 9.50 -6.71
CA THR A 70 -0.97 8.55 -7.42
C THR A 70 -2.10 8.12 -6.49
N SER A 71 -3.32 8.07 -7.01
CA SER A 71 -4.49 7.61 -6.28
C SER A 71 -5.13 6.41 -6.98
N HIS A 72 -5.63 5.45 -6.19
CA HIS A 72 -6.35 4.27 -6.65
C HIS A 72 -7.56 4.01 -5.75
N PRO A 73 -8.69 3.53 -6.29
CA PRO A 73 -9.85 3.15 -5.50
C PRO A 73 -9.56 2.09 -4.42
N ALA A 74 -10.12 2.27 -3.22
CA ALA A 74 -9.93 1.32 -2.11
C ALA A 74 -10.76 0.02 -2.26
N ASP A 75 -11.72 0.01 -3.18
CA ASP A 75 -12.51 -1.18 -3.54
C ASP A 75 -11.76 -2.17 -4.45
N ASP A 76 -10.61 -1.75 -5.01
CA ASP A 76 -9.70 -2.60 -5.79
C ASP A 76 -8.27 -2.65 -5.19
N PRO A 77 -8.10 -3.29 -4.02
CA PRO A 77 -6.78 -3.46 -3.40
C PRO A 77 -5.84 -4.34 -4.23
N VAL A 78 -6.37 -5.21 -5.08
CA VAL A 78 -5.56 -6.09 -5.95
C VAL A 78 -4.95 -5.30 -7.11
N GLY A 79 -5.72 -4.43 -7.76
CA GLY A 79 -5.19 -3.51 -8.77
C GLY A 79 -4.16 -2.54 -8.21
N ALA A 80 -4.41 -1.96 -7.03
CA ALA A 80 -3.43 -1.14 -6.32
C ALA A 80 -2.11 -1.89 -6.08
N ALA A 81 -2.19 -3.12 -5.56
CA ALA A 81 -0.99 -3.95 -5.33
C ALA A 81 -0.26 -4.29 -6.63
N ARG A 82 -0.98 -4.52 -7.74
CA ARG A 82 -0.36 -4.75 -9.06
C ARG A 82 0.37 -3.52 -9.57
N LEU A 83 -0.24 -2.34 -9.46
CA LEU A 83 0.41 -1.06 -9.82
C LEU A 83 1.68 -0.88 -9.01
N ILE A 84 1.58 -0.94 -7.68
CA ILE A 84 2.73 -0.86 -6.77
C ILE A 84 3.81 -1.87 -7.15
N SER A 85 3.45 -3.14 -7.38
CA SER A 85 4.43 -4.16 -7.77
C SER A 85 5.13 -3.82 -9.08
N ARG A 86 4.43 -3.28 -10.08
CA ARG A 86 5.03 -2.94 -11.38
C ARG A 86 6.07 -1.82 -11.24
N HIS A 87 5.81 -0.84 -10.39
CA HIS A 87 6.67 0.32 -10.24
C HIS A 87 7.85 0.08 -9.29
N TYR A 88 7.65 -0.72 -8.24
CA TYR A 88 8.67 -0.95 -7.20
C TYR A 88 9.39 -2.30 -7.29
N ARG A 89 8.99 -3.19 -8.20
CA ARG A 89 9.72 -4.45 -8.51
C ARG A 89 10.78 -4.26 -9.61
N ARG A 90 10.91 -3.07 -10.18
CA ARG A 90 12.03 -2.77 -11.08
C ARG A 90 13.32 -2.90 -10.25
N PRO A 91 14.27 -3.77 -10.63
CA PRO A 91 15.44 -4.03 -9.81
C PRO A 91 16.20 -2.73 -9.59
N ALA A 92 16.82 -2.64 -8.42
CA ALA A 92 17.90 -1.70 -8.16
C ALA A 92 18.98 -1.93 -9.24
N THR A 93 18.86 -1.27 -10.39
CA THR A 93 19.99 -1.10 -11.30
C THR A 93 20.87 -0.04 -10.65
N GLY A 94 21.70 -0.51 -9.73
CA GLY A 94 22.60 0.30 -8.92
C GLY A 94 23.42 -0.54 -7.95
N ASP A 95 23.62 -1.83 -8.25
CA ASP A 95 24.79 -2.53 -7.76
C ASP A 95 25.98 -2.00 -8.56
N SER A 96 26.50 -0.84 -8.14
CA SER A 96 27.85 -0.45 -8.51
C SER A 96 28.76 -1.44 -7.78
N PRO A 97 29.59 -2.23 -8.47
CA PRO A 97 30.62 -2.98 -7.79
C PRO A 97 31.52 -1.93 -7.14
N HIS A 98 31.51 -1.85 -5.82
CA HIS A 98 32.54 -1.12 -5.10
C HIS A 98 33.82 -1.92 -5.33
N GLU A 99 34.60 -1.49 -6.32
CA GLU A 99 35.87 -2.07 -6.69
C GLU A 99 36.81 -1.95 -5.49
N GLU A 100 36.81 -2.98 -4.66
CA GLU A 100 37.78 -3.19 -3.60
C GLU A 100 39.08 -3.60 -4.28
N ARG A 101 39.86 -2.62 -4.73
CA ARG A 101 41.29 -2.82 -5.00
C ARG A 101 42.10 -2.31 -3.83
N THR A 102 42.23 -3.20 -2.86
CA THR A 102 43.21 -3.18 -1.79
C THR A 102 44.62 -3.34 -2.38
N GLY A 103 45.37 -2.24 -2.44
CA GLY A 103 46.84 -2.08 -2.29
C GLY A 103 47.82 -2.95 -3.12
N PRO A 104 49.14 -2.81 -2.90
CA PRO A 104 49.88 -1.81 -2.12
C PRO A 104 50.50 -0.67 -2.96
#